data_AF-A0A3N2KQX3-F1
#
_entry.id   AF-A0A3N2KQX3-F1
#
_cell.length_a   1.000
_cell.length_b   1.000
_cell.length_c   1.000
_cell.angle_alpha   90.00
_cell.angle_beta   90.00
_cell.angle_gamma   90.00
#
_symmetry.space_group_name_H-M   'P 1'
#
loop_
_entity.id
_entity.type
_entity.pdbx_description
1 polymer ?
#
loop_
_entity_poly.entity_id
_entity_poly.type
_entity_poly.pdbx_seq_one_letter_code
_entity_poly.pdbx_strand_id
1 'polypeptide(L)'
;MKKENPQRRKVGRKPKAKPEKYRYVVRMDEDENRQFKLMFQKSEAVHHSKFIKSVLLNRTIKIIKIDPATTDFYIRLTNFYHQFQAIGNNYNQVVKAVKTNFGDKRAFVLLRKLEKETVELVIVSRQIVALINEYKEKYLDTHLPD
;
A
#
# COMPACT_ATOMS: atom_id res chain seq x y z
N MET A 1 69.27 5.73 23.09
CA MET A 1 68.53 7.01 23.18
C MET A 1 67.54 7.10 22.03
N LYS A 2 66.23 7.06 22.32
CA LYS A 2 65.17 7.24 21.30
C LYS A 2 65.08 8.72 20.97
N LYS A 3 65.31 9.11 19.71
CA LYS A 3 65.13 10.49 19.25
C LYS A 3 63.63 10.76 19.12
N GLU A 4 63.11 11.65 19.95
CA GLU A 4 61.76 12.18 19.82
C GLU A 4 61.64 12.93 18.50
N ASN A 5 60.58 12.61 17.75
CA ASN A 5 60.30 13.19 16.45
C ASN A 5 59.70 14.60 16.68
N PRO A 6 60.28 15.69 16.14
CA PRO A 6 59.78 17.03 16.40
C PRO A 6 58.35 17.17 15.87
N GLN A 7 57.42 17.56 16.75
CA GLN A 7 56.02 17.79 16.43
C GLN A 7 55.91 18.81 15.29
N ARG A 8 55.61 18.32 14.09
CA ARG A 8 55.27 19.16 12.94
C ARG A 8 54.07 20.02 13.34
N ARG A 9 54.23 21.34 13.30
CA ARG A 9 53.13 22.30 13.46
C ARG A 9 51.99 21.85 12.54
N LYS A 10 50.81 21.58 13.10
CA LYS A 10 49.62 21.22 12.31
C LYS A 10 49.13 22.47 11.58
N VAL A 11 49.80 22.81 10.47
CA VAL A 11 49.38 23.88 9.58
C VAL A 11 48.24 23.34 8.71
N GLY A 12 47.07 23.95 8.79
CA GLY A 12 45.88 23.55 8.03
C GLY A 12 44.60 23.56 8.86
N ARG A 13 43.46 23.48 8.16
CA ARG A 13 42.14 23.40 8.79
C ARG A 13 42.05 22.11 9.62
N LYS A 14 41.62 22.22 10.88
CA LYS A 14 41.37 21.06 11.74
C LYS A 14 40.42 20.08 11.03
N PRO A 15 40.75 18.77 10.95
CA PRO A 15 39.89 17.78 10.32
C PRO A 15 38.54 17.71 11.03
N LYS A 16 37.46 17.52 10.27
CA LYS A 16 36.10 17.38 10.82
C LYS A 16 35.97 16.04 11.54
N ALA A 17 35.24 16.00 12.66
CA ALA A 17 35.01 14.77 13.43
C ALA A 17 34.28 13.67 12.64
N LYS A 18 33.36 14.05 11.73
CA LYS A 18 32.69 13.13 10.80
C LYS A 18 32.86 13.64 9.35
N PRO A 19 33.89 13.19 8.61
CA PRO A 19 34.05 13.58 7.22
C PRO A 19 33.01 12.89 6.33
N GLU A 20 32.36 13.65 5.45
CA GLU A 20 31.44 13.13 4.43
C GLU A 20 32.28 12.59 3.26
N LYS A 21 32.54 11.28 3.25
CA LYS A 21 33.45 10.62 2.29
C LYS A 21 32.77 10.15 1.01
N TYR A 22 31.51 9.74 1.08
CA TYR A 22 30.78 9.16 -0.05
C TYR A 22 30.04 10.25 -0.84
N ARG A 23 30.15 10.20 -2.18
CA ARG A 23 29.48 11.12 -3.09
C ARG A 23 28.64 10.33 -4.09
N TYR A 24 27.37 10.69 -4.19
CA TYR A 24 26.46 10.19 -5.22
C TYR A 24 26.05 11.34 -6.11
N VAL A 25 26.17 11.17 -7.43
CA VAL A 25 25.78 12.16 -8.43
C VAL A 25 24.42 11.76 -8.98
N VAL A 26 23.44 12.66 -8.90
CA VAL A 26 22.11 12.48 -9.48
C VAL A 26 22.03 13.33 -10.74
N ARG A 27 21.63 12.71 -11.85
CA ARG A 27 21.26 13.43 -13.07
C ARG A 27 19.73 13.53 -13.08
N MET A 28 19.22 14.70 -13.48
CA MET A 28 17.79 14.98 -13.53
C MET A 28 17.44 15.45 -14.93
N ASP A 29 16.26 15.08 -15.41
CA ASP A 29 15.69 15.61 -16.64
C ASP A 29 15.15 17.04 -16.42
N GLU A 30 14.76 17.72 -17.50
CA GLU A 30 14.37 19.14 -17.43
C GLU A 30 13.15 19.39 -16.52
N ASP A 31 12.14 18.54 -16.60
CA ASP A 31 10.94 18.64 -15.77
C ASP A 31 11.21 18.28 -14.29
N GLU A 32 12.04 17.27 -14.04
CA GLU A 32 12.47 16.88 -12.69
C GLU A 32 13.26 18.02 -12.02
N ASN A 33 14.14 18.67 -12.78
CA ASN A 33 14.92 19.81 -12.31
C ASN A 33 14.03 21.03 -12.01
N ARG A 34 12.96 21.25 -12.80
CA ARG A 34 11.98 22.31 -12.53
C ARG A 34 11.27 22.07 -11.20
N GLN A 35 10.80 20.84 -10.95
CA GLN A 35 10.18 20.48 -9.68
C GLN A 35 11.14 20.60 -8.51
N PHE A 36 12.40 20.17 -8.68
CA PHE A 36 13.43 20.29 -7.66
C PHE A 36 13.70 21.75 -7.26
N LYS A 37 13.82 22.67 -8.22
CA LYS A 37 14.02 24.10 -7.94
C LYS A 37 12.88 24.70 -7.13
N LEU A 38 11.62 24.35 -7.46
CA LEU A 38 10.44 24.79 -6.71
C LEU A 38 10.47 24.29 -5.26
N MET A 39 10.82 23.02 -5.05
CA MET A 39 10.95 22.44 -3.71
C MET A 39 12.11 23.05 -2.92
N PHE A 40 13.23 23.32 -3.58
CA PHE A 40 14.40 23.94 -2.96
C PHE A 40 14.09 25.37 -2.48
N GLN A 41 13.44 26.18 -3.31
CA GLN A 41 13.05 27.55 -2.97
C GLN A 41 12.15 27.61 -1.73
N LYS A 42 11.23 26.64 -1.57
CA LYS A 42 10.36 26.53 -0.40
C LYS A 42 11.06 26.08 0.89
N SER A 43 12.24 25.49 0.78
CA SER A 43 12.94 24.85 1.90
C SER A 43 13.90 25.75 2.67
N GLU A 44 14.10 26.99 2.20
CA GLU A 44 15.05 27.99 2.74
C GLU A 44 16.50 27.47 2.91
N ALA A 45 16.83 26.33 2.31
CA ALA A 45 18.13 25.71 2.46
C ALA A 45 19.20 26.47 1.66
N VAL A 46 20.34 26.73 2.30
CA VAL A 46 21.45 27.49 1.68
C VAL A 46 22.16 26.70 0.57
N HIS A 47 22.12 25.36 0.62
CA HIS A 47 22.80 24.50 -0.36
C HIS A 47 21.92 23.34 -0.80
N HIS A 48 21.88 23.08 -2.10
CA HIS A 48 21.15 21.96 -2.71
C HIS A 48 21.50 20.61 -2.07
N SER A 49 22.78 20.34 -1.76
CA SER A 49 23.19 19.07 -1.14
C SER A 49 22.65 18.89 0.28
N LYS A 50 22.52 19.97 1.06
CA LYS A 50 21.92 19.90 2.40
C LYS A 50 20.43 19.64 2.30
N PHE A 51 19.76 20.25 1.33
CA PHE A 51 18.35 20.01 1.05
C PHE A 51 18.08 18.56 0.62
N ILE A 52 18.85 18.02 -0.32
CA ILE A 52 18.72 16.63 -0.76
C ILE A 52 18.95 15.68 0.42
N LYS A 53 19.98 15.93 1.24
CA LYS A 53 20.30 15.11 2.40
C LYS A 53 19.21 15.17 3.47
N SER A 54 18.63 16.34 3.74
CA SER A 54 17.52 16.47 4.69
C SER A 54 16.25 15.81 4.17
N VAL A 55 15.93 15.94 2.87
CA VAL A 55 14.76 15.26 2.29
C VAL A 55 14.93 13.74 2.32
N LEU A 56 16.11 13.22 1.98
CA LEU A 56 16.36 11.76 1.98
C LEU A 56 16.42 11.15 3.38
N LEU A 57 16.96 11.88 4.37
CA LEU A 57 17.16 11.35 5.73
C LEU A 57 16.07 11.76 6.73
N ASN A 58 15.37 12.89 6.52
CA ASN A 58 14.27 13.31 7.39
C ASN A 58 12.91 12.79 6.91
N ARG A 59 12.75 12.46 5.62
CA ARG A 59 11.58 11.67 5.22
C ARG A 59 11.85 10.24 5.61
N THR A 60 10.97 9.66 6.42
CA THR A 60 10.91 8.22 6.60
C THR A 60 10.66 7.60 5.23
N ILE A 61 11.71 7.15 4.54
CA ILE A 61 11.55 6.35 3.33
C ILE A 61 10.95 5.03 3.82
N LYS A 62 9.61 4.93 3.79
CA LYS A 62 8.92 3.67 4.05
C LYS A 62 9.19 2.79 2.84
N ILE A 63 10.24 1.97 2.93
CA ILE A 63 10.51 0.93 1.95
C ILE A 63 9.45 -0.14 2.16
N ILE A 64 8.30 0.05 1.51
CA ILE A 64 7.25 -0.98 1.44
C ILE A 64 7.74 -1.98 0.41
N LYS A 65 8.17 -3.16 0.85
CA LYS A 65 8.32 -4.31 -0.05
C LYS A 65 6.90 -4.75 -0.40
N ILE A 66 6.41 -4.29 -1.54
CA ILE A 66 5.11 -4.69 -2.06
C ILE A 66 5.32 -6.04 -2.74
N ASP A 67 4.76 -7.09 -2.15
CA ASP A 67 4.59 -8.36 -2.86
C ASP A 67 3.43 -8.18 -3.86
N PRO A 68 3.68 -8.31 -5.18
CA PRO A 68 2.64 -8.20 -6.20
C PRO A 68 1.47 -9.15 -5.95
N ALA A 69 1.74 -10.36 -5.43
CA ALA A 69 0.73 -11.37 -5.18
C ALA A 69 -0.26 -10.95 -4.08
N THR A 70 0.22 -10.34 -3.00
CA THR A 70 -0.65 -9.86 -1.92
C THR A 70 -1.49 -8.66 -2.36
N THR A 71 -0.95 -7.80 -3.21
CA THR A 71 -1.69 -6.64 -3.74
C THR A 71 -2.84 -7.07 -4.63
N ASP A 72 -2.59 -8.02 -5.54
CA ASP A 72 -3.62 -8.61 -6.40
C ASP A 72 -4.71 -9.32 -5.59
N PHE A 73 -4.33 -9.98 -4.49
CA PHE A 73 -5.28 -10.60 -3.56
C PHE A 73 -6.23 -9.56 -2.95
N TYR A 74 -5.71 -8.44 -2.42
CA TYR A 74 -6.54 -7.38 -1.85
C TYR A 74 -7.48 -6.74 -2.88
N ILE A 75 -7.01 -6.53 -4.11
CA ILE A 75 -7.83 -6.00 -5.20
C ILE A 75 -8.98 -6.97 -5.51
N ARG A 76 -8.71 -8.27 -5.61
CA ARG A 76 -9.72 -9.30 -5.85
C ARG A 76 -10.75 -9.36 -4.72
N LEU A 77 -10.31 -9.25 -3.46
CA LEU A 77 -11.21 -9.23 -2.31
C LEU A 77 -12.13 -8.00 -2.32
N THR A 78 -11.60 -6.83 -2.66
CA THR A 78 -12.36 -5.59 -2.77
C THR A 78 -13.40 -5.66 -3.89
N ASN A 79 -13.02 -6.21 -5.05
CA ASN A 79 -13.94 -6.43 -6.16
C ASN A 79 -15.06 -7.42 -5.80
N PHE A 80 -14.72 -8.48 -5.07
CA PHE A 80 -15.70 -9.45 -4.56
C PHE A 80 -16.74 -8.76 -3.66
N TYR A 81 -16.30 -7.89 -2.74
CA TYR A 81 -17.23 -7.11 -1.90
C TYR A 81 -18.24 -6.30 -2.72
N HIS A 82 -17.78 -5.60 -3.77
CA HIS A 82 -18.68 -4.86 -4.66
C HIS A 82 -19.66 -5.76 -5.41
N GLN A 83 -19.25 -6.98 -5.78
CA GLN A 83 -20.14 -7.95 -6.40
C GLN A 83 -21.27 -8.39 -5.44
N PHE A 84 -20.99 -8.63 -4.15
CA PHE A 84 -22.04 -8.93 -3.17
C PHE A 84 -23.02 -7.78 -3.01
N GLN A 85 -22.51 -6.55 -2.96
CA GLN A 85 -23.36 -5.38 -2.87
C GLN A 85 -24.29 -5.26 -4.08
N ALA A 86 -23.78 -5.51 -5.29
CA ALA A 86 -24.57 -5.52 -6.52
C ALA A 86 -25.63 -6.63 -6.51
N ILE A 87 -25.29 -7.85 -6.06
CA ILE A 87 -26.24 -8.96 -5.92
C ILE A 87 -27.36 -8.59 -4.95
N GLY A 88 -27.04 -7.99 -3.80
CA GLY A 88 -28.04 -7.55 -2.82
C GLY A 88 -28.98 -6.49 -3.38
N ASN A 89 -28.45 -5.52 -4.15
CA ASN A 89 -29.27 -4.51 -4.82
C ASN A 89 -30.20 -5.14 -5.86
N ASN A 90 -29.68 -6.06 -6.68
CA ASN A 90 -30.47 -6.79 -7.68
C ASN A 90 -31.56 -7.64 -7.02
N TYR A 91 -31.27 -8.29 -5.91
CA TYR A 91 -32.25 -9.04 -5.13
C TYR A 91 -33.42 -8.14 -4.69
N ASN A 92 -33.13 -6.97 -4.11
CA ASN A 92 -34.14 -6.01 -3.69
C ASN A 92 -35.00 -5.53 -4.87
N GLN A 93 -34.38 -5.28 -6.02
CA GLN A 93 -35.09 -4.87 -7.23
C GLN A 93 -36.04 -5.96 -7.73
N VAL A 94 -35.56 -7.22 -7.81
CA VAL A 94 -36.38 -8.36 -8.25
C VAL A 94 -37.55 -8.57 -7.31
N VAL A 95 -37.34 -8.58 -5.99
CA VAL A 95 -38.43 -8.76 -5.02
C VAL A 95 -39.48 -7.65 -5.16
N LYS A 96 -39.04 -6.39 -5.32
CA LYS A 96 -39.94 -5.26 -5.53
C LYS A 96 -40.74 -5.39 -6.83
N ALA A 97 -40.08 -5.76 -7.93
CA ALA A 97 -40.70 -5.96 -9.23
C ALA A 97 -41.69 -7.13 -9.24
N VAL A 98 -41.35 -8.23 -8.56
CA VAL A 98 -42.24 -9.39 -8.39
C VAL A 98 -43.51 -8.99 -7.63
N LYS A 99 -43.37 -8.19 -6.57
CA LYS A 99 -44.50 -7.68 -5.77
C LYS A 99 -45.42 -6.75 -6.56
N THR A 100 -44.88 -5.90 -7.45
CA THR A 100 -45.69 -4.92 -8.19
C THR A 100 -46.32 -5.48 -9.47
N ASN A 101 -45.66 -6.41 -10.16
CA ASN A 101 -46.03 -6.78 -11.53
C ASN A 101 -46.77 -8.12 -11.64
N PHE A 102 -46.77 -8.96 -10.60
CA PHE A 102 -47.37 -10.30 -10.64
C PHE A 102 -48.42 -10.50 -9.56
N GLY A 103 -49.48 -11.25 -9.88
CA GLY A 103 -50.45 -11.70 -8.88
C GLY A 103 -49.87 -12.75 -7.92
N ASP A 104 -50.44 -12.85 -6.72
CA ASP A 104 -49.89 -13.57 -5.56
C ASP A 104 -49.39 -14.98 -5.85
N LYS A 105 -50.17 -15.78 -6.61
CA LYS A 105 -49.79 -17.17 -6.95
C LYS A 105 -48.51 -17.24 -7.79
N ARG A 106 -48.33 -16.32 -8.75
CA ARG A 106 -47.14 -16.27 -9.62
C ARG A 106 -45.95 -15.66 -8.88
N ALA A 107 -46.19 -14.62 -8.08
CA ALA A 107 -45.17 -14.01 -7.22
C ALA A 107 -44.58 -15.04 -6.24
N PHE A 108 -45.43 -15.85 -5.61
CA PHE A 108 -44.99 -16.89 -4.67
C PHE A 108 -44.06 -17.93 -5.32
N VAL A 109 -44.40 -18.41 -6.52
CA VAL A 109 -43.56 -19.39 -7.25
C VAL A 109 -42.20 -18.80 -7.61
N LEU A 110 -42.16 -17.53 -8.03
CA LEU A 110 -40.92 -16.82 -8.37
C LEU A 110 -40.06 -16.58 -7.12
N LEU A 111 -40.66 -16.17 -6.00
CA LEU A 111 -39.95 -15.97 -4.74
C LEU A 111 -39.38 -17.27 -4.18
N ARG A 112 -40.10 -18.40 -4.30
CA ARG A 112 -39.58 -19.71 -3.89
C ARG A 112 -38.36 -20.15 -4.70
N LYS A 113 -38.34 -19.88 -6.01
CA LYS A 113 -37.16 -20.13 -6.84
C LYS A 113 -35.99 -19.24 -6.42
N LEU A 114 -36.26 -17.95 -6.19
CA LEU A 114 -35.25 -16.99 -5.74
C LEU A 114 -34.65 -17.39 -4.38
N GLU A 115 -35.49 -17.82 -3.44
CA GLU A 115 -35.08 -18.33 -2.13
C GLU A 115 -34.07 -19.48 -2.27
N LYS A 116 -34.36 -20.46 -3.12
CA LYS A 116 -33.46 -21.60 -3.36
C LYS A 116 -32.08 -21.14 -3.85
N GLU A 117 -32.04 -20.29 -4.89
CA GLU A 117 -30.78 -19.75 -5.42
C GLU A 117 -30.01 -18.95 -4.37
N THR A 118 -30.71 -18.19 -3.52
CA THR A 118 -30.05 -17.43 -2.44
C THR A 118 -29.44 -18.32 -1.37
N VAL A 119 -30.05 -19.47 -1.08
CA VAL A 119 -29.49 -20.46 -0.15
C VAL A 119 -28.19 -21.05 -0.71
N GLU A 120 -28.18 -21.43 -1.99
CA GLU A 120 -26.98 -21.92 -2.67
C GLU A 120 -25.85 -20.87 -2.64
N LEU A 121 -26.17 -19.60 -2.89
CA LEU A 121 -25.20 -18.50 -2.79
C LEU A 121 -24.61 -18.36 -1.38
N VAL A 122 -25.42 -18.49 -0.32
CA VAL A 122 -24.94 -18.43 1.07
C VAL A 122 -23.98 -19.59 1.37
N ILE A 123 -24.27 -20.81 0.88
CA ILE A 123 -23.41 -21.97 1.07
C ILE A 123 -22.03 -21.73 0.45
N VAL A 124 -21.98 -21.30 -0.81
CA VAL A 124 -20.73 -21.00 -1.50
C VAL A 124 -19.97 -19.86 -0.80
N SER A 125 -20.67 -18.83 -0.36
CA SER A 125 -20.06 -17.70 0.36
C SER A 125 -19.41 -18.16 1.67
N ARG A 126 -20.04 -19.07 2.41
CA ARG A 126 -19.47 -19.67 3.63
C ARG A 126 -18.23 -20.51 3.35
N GLN A 127 -18.23 -21.29 2.26
CA GLN A 127 -17.06 -22.06 1.84
C GLN A 127 -15.88 -21.14 1.49
N ILE A 128 -16.14 -20.03 0.81
CA ILE A 128 -15.11 -19.03 0.48
C ILE A 128 -14.52 -18.42 1.77
N VAL A 129 -15.36 -18.03 2.72
CA VAL A 129 -14.89 -17.50 4.02
C VAL A 129 -14.06 -18.54 4.78
N ALA A 130 -14.46 -19.81 4.78
CA ALA A 130 -13.71 -20.88 5.41
C ALA A 130 -12.33 -21.05 4.79
N LEU A 131 -12.23 -21.06 3.45
CA LEU A 131 -10.95 -21.15 2.73
C LEU A 131 -10.04 -19.95 3.00
N ILE A 132 -10.60 -18.74 3.12
CA ILE A 132 -9.83 -17.54 3.46
C ILE A 132 -9.28 -17.64 4.89
N ASN A 133 -10.08 -18.12 5.84
CA ASN A 133 -9.65 -18.31 7.22
C ASN A 133 -8.54 -19.38 7.31
N GLU A 134 -8.70 -20.50 6.62
CA GLU A 134 -7.69 -21.56 6.56
C GLU A 134 -6.36 -21.05 5.94
N TYR A 135 -6.45 -20.24 4.88
CA TYR A 135 -5.27 -19.59 4.30
C TYR A 135 -4.62 -18.61 5.28
N LYS A 136 -5.41 -17.82 6.00
CA LYS A 136 -4.93 -16.88 7.01
C LYS A 136 -4.17 -17.61 8.14
N GLU A 137 -4.74 -18.66 8.70
CA GLU A 137 -4.10 -19.44 9.77
C GLU A 137 -2.80 -20.10 9.30
N LYS A 138 -2.74 -20.60 8.06
CA LYS A 138 -1.56 -21.31 7.54
C LYS A 138 -0.41 -20.38 7.15
N TYR A 139 -0.70 -19.20 6.60
CA TYR A 139 0.31 -18.38 5.92
C TYR A 139 0.49 -16.96 6.48
N LEU A 140 -0.51 -16.39 7.16
CA LEU A 140 -0.42 -15.03 7.70
C LEU A 140 0.01 -15.01 9.17
N ASP A 141 -0.53 -15.89 10.02
CA ASP A 141 -0.19 -15.91 11.45
C ASP A 141 1.19 -16.55 11.73
N THR A 142 1.74 -17.33 10.79
CA THR A 142 3.06 -17.97 10.89
C THR A 142 4.23 -17.02 10.51
N HIS A 143 3.94 -15.82 10.00
CA HIS A 143 4.94 -14.91 9.41
C HIS A 143 4.99 -13.50 10.02
N LEU A 144 4.30 -13.24 11.13
CA LEU A 144 4.58 -12.07 11.96
C LEU A 144 5.64 -12.42 13.01
N PRO A 145 6.88 -11.88 12.94
CA PRO A 145 7.66 -11.68 14.15
C PRO A 145 6.99 -10.57 14.97
N ASP A 146 6.91 -10.75 16.28
CA ASP A 146 6.47 -9.76 17.27
C ASP A 146 7.09 -8.37 17.07
#